data_AF-A0A927URF0-F1
#
_entry.id   AF-A0A927URF0-F1
#
_cell.length_a   1.000
_cell.length_b   1.000
_cell.length_c   1.000
_cell.angle_alpha   90.00
_cell.angle_beta   90.00
_cell.angle_gamma   90.00
#
_symmetry.space_group_name_H-M   'P 1'
#
loop_
_entity.id
_entity.type
_entity.pdbx_description
1 polymer ?
#
loop_
_entity_poly.entity_id
_entity_poly.type
_entity_poly.pdbx_seq_one_letter_code
_entity_poly.pdbx_strand_id
1 'polypeptide(L)'
;MLKRVLSIALTVVLLAGSIGYPAEAAKKAKCSFTKVNLEVGQKKQIKIKNKVKKAKYTFASSKKSVAKVTQKGVIKAVSEGKAKITVKEVVKKKKAKKIGTVKVTVSLGVKNDVPTAEPVTMAPVPTAPAVLPTNYPPVITPEPTEEPSPDPYTTHVMSIYIKENANKVYTVNGSTCYVTMQYFHAEIDGDYFTGTTQTGSTGGEGSVVIKDYKGNYNNGEKQYCARYIVEGTDDTGAPCKMFIEDNGLEYEDGTIITKPIIITNSKSLAWLGSADLSGRVSEYDDGKVIDIMWNESNTTPVTPAPVVRPDNTKNYNRELFVFNVSVGGSYAVESSYANSSMIHFNVESNCANFRGTGVDADWGFSDTRKQFTGQVQSLSARYILEGTDVNGDPCMIYVENNGIDDNGMVTEPTIITDSPEYAWIETAPLHGTVSWGAKLNIHMWTTSN
;
A
#
# COMPACT_ATOMS: atom_id res chain seq x y z
N MET A 1 -28.30 46.02 45.48
CA MET A 1 -29.32 46.74 44.68
C MET A 1 -29.35 46.13 43.28
N LEU A 2 -30.52 45.66 42.82
CA LEU A 2 -31.09 45.78 41.47
C LEU A 2 -30.11 46.12 40.30
N LYS A 3 -30.04 45.43 39.15
CA LYS A 3 -31.12 45.06 38.21
C LYS A 3 -30.54 44.29 37.00
N ARG A 4 -31.31 43.29 36.50
CA ARG A 4 -31.69 43.01 35.07
C ARG A 4 -30.58 42.56 34.09
N VAL A 5 -30.76 41.65 33.11
CA VAL A 5 -31.86 40.87 32.49
C VAL A 5 -31.16 39.93 31.49
N LEU A 6 -31.61 38.67 31.31
CA LEU A 6 -32.13 38.11 30.04
C LEU A 6 -32.46 36.61 30.17
N SER A 7 -33.75 36.31 30.13
CA SER A 7 -34.34 34.98 29.96
C SER A 7 -34.52 34.67 28.47
N ILE A 8 -34.24 33.44 28.00
CA ILE A 8 -35.03 32.73 26.97
C ILE A 8 -34.98 31.23 27.27
N ALA A 9 -36.15 30.64 27.50
CA ALA A 9 -36.39 29.22 27.72
C ALA A 9 -36.59 28.50 26.37
N LEU A 10 -36.03 27.29 26.21
CA LEU A 10 -36.30 26.41 25.06
C LEU A 10 -37.19 25.25 25.51
N THR A 11 -38.48 25.33 25.17
CA THR A 11 -39.48 24.28 25.36
C THR A 11 -39.63 23.48 24.05
N VAL A 12 -39.44 22.16 24.14
CA VAL A 12 -39.60 21.21 23.02
C VAL A 12 -41.09 20.95 22.79
N VAL A 13 -41.58 21.24 21.59
CA VAL A 13 -42.91 20.82 21.11
C VAL A 13 -42.72 19.61 20.19
N LEU A 14 -43.19 18.43 20.64
CA LEU A 14 -43.49 17.29 19.77
C LEU A 14 -44.83 17.54 19.06
N LEU A 15 -44.83 17.57 17.73
CA LEU A 15 -46.03 17.31 16.94
C LEU A 15 -45.71 16.32 15.81
N ALA A 16 -46.54 15.28 15.75
CA ALA A 16 -46.50 14.19 14.80
C ALA A 16 -46.90 14.64 13.38
N GLY A 17 -46.18 14.12 12.38
CA GLY A 17 -46.55 14.19 10.98
C GLY A 17 -46.12 12.91 10.27
N SER A 18 -47.01 11.91 10.25
CA SER A 18 -46.84 10.67 9.49
C SER A 18 -47.19 10.91 8.02
N ILE A 19 -46.18 11.11 7.19
CA ILE A 19 -46.29 11.09 5.73
C ILE A 19 -46.06 9.65 5.26
N GLY A 20 -47.12 8.98 4.83
CA GLY A 20 -47.06 7.64 4.26
C GLY A 20 -46.46 7.69 2.85
N TYR A 21 -45.20 7.26 2.71
CA TYR A 21 -44.61 7.01 1.40
C TYR A 21 -45.12 5.65 0.86
N PRO A 22 -45.53 5.55 -0.42
CA PRO A 22 -45.85 4.27 -1.01
C PRO A 22 -44.60 3.38 -1.03
N ALA A 23 -44.68 2.21 -0.41
CA ALA A 23 -43.59 1.24 -0.37
C ALA A 23 -43.40 0.61 -1.75
N GLU A 24 -42.41 1.09 -2.50
CA GLU A 24 -41.98 0.47 -3.75
C GLU A 24 -41.38 -0.91 -3.45
N ALA A 25 -41.92 -1.96 -4.07
CA ALA A 25 -41.50 -3.33 -3.81
C ALA A 25 -40.01 -3.53 -4.12
N ALA A 26 -39.22 -3.89 -3.10
CA ALA A 26 -37.77 -4.03 -3.22
C ALA A 26 -37.38 -5.04 -4.32
N LYS A 27 -36.52 -4.60 -5.25
CA LYS A 27 -35.98 -5.45 -6.33
C LYS A 27 -35.21 -6.64 -5.73
N LYS A 28 -35.46 -7.85 -6.23
CA LYS A 28 -34.83 -9.09 -5.75
C LYS A 28 -33.32 -9.12 -6.08
N ALA A 29 -32.53 -9.68 -5.17
CA ALA A 29 -31.09 -9.90 -5.35
C ALA A 29 -30.81 -10.84 -6.53
N LYS A 30 -29.82 -10.49 -7.36
CA LYS A 30 -29.40 -11.30 -8.51
C LYS A 30 -27.90 -11.15 -8.81
N CYS A 31 -27.31 -12.17 -9.43
CA CYS A 31 -25.92 -12.09 -9.92
C CYS A 31 -25.81 -11.06 -11.04
N SER A 32 -24.71 -10.30 -11.09
CA SER A 32 -24.45 -9.30 -12.12
C SER A 32 -24.23 -9.90 -13.51
N PHE A 33 -23.80 -11.17 -13.56
CA PHE A 33 -23.68 -11.99 -14.75
C PHE A 33 -24.05 -13.45 -14.43
N THR A 34 -24.37 -14.22 -15.46
CA THR A 34 -24.74 -15.66 -15.35
C THR A 34 -23.83 -16.57 -16.17
N LYS A 35 -22.91 -16.01 -16.96
CA LYS A 35 -21.87 -16.73 -17.70
C LYS A 35 -20.56 -15.94 -17.64
N VAL A 36 -19.44 -16.64 -17.58
CA VAL A 36 -18.09 -16.06 -17.69
C VAL A 36 -17.15 -17.07 -18.34
N ASN A 37 -16.30 -16.60 -19.24
CA ASN A 37 -15.18 -17.36 -19.81
C ASN A 37 -13.90 -16.81 -19.21
N LEU A 38 -13.01 -17.69 -18.76
CA LEU A 38 -11.74 -17.36 -18.12
C LEU A 38 -10.64 -18.26 -18.68
N GLU A 39 -9.41 -17.78 -18.69
CA GLU A 39 -8.24 -18.65 -18.91
C GLU A 39 -7.75 -19.21 -17.58
N VAL A 40 -7.06 -20.36 -17.59
CA VAL A 40 -6.45 -20.93 -16.39
C VAL A 40 -5.57 -19.89 -15.69
N GLY A 41 -5.74 -19.75 -14.37
CA GLY A 41 -5.07 -18.72 -13.55
C GLY A 41 -5.86 -17.42 -13.37
N GLN A 42 -6.74 -17.06 -14.31
CA GLN A 42 -7.52 -15.82 -14.23
C GLN A 42 -8.57 -15.86 -13.10
N LYS A 43 -8.90 -14.68 -12.59
CA LYS A 43 -9.89 -14.49 -11.52
C LYS A 43 -11.02 -13.53 -11.94
N LYS A 44 -12.25 -13.77 -11.50
CA LYS A 44 -13.39 -12.85 -11.68
C LYS A 44 -14.35 -12.88 -10.50
N GLN A 45 -14.71 -11.72 -9.96
CA GLN A 45 -15.66 -11.62 -8.85
C GLN A 45 -17.12 -11.58 -9.33
N ILE A 46 -17.96 -12.43 -8.72
CA ILE A 46 -19.42 -12.36 -8.87
C ILE A 46 -19.96 -11.20 -8.03
N LYS A 47 -20.39 -10.10 -8.67
CA LYS A 47 -21.08 -9.00 -7.99
C LYS A 47 -22.57 -9.32 -7.85
N ILE A 48 -23.15 -9.10 -6.68
CA ILE A 48 -24.61 -9.26 -6.45
C ILE A 48 -25.28 -7.88 -6.53
N LYS A 49 -26.23 -7.72 -7.44
CA LYS A 49 -27.06 -6.52 -7.57
C LYS A 49 -28.29 -6.64 -6.65
N ASN A 50 -28.76 -5.50 -6.15
CA ASN A 50 -29.91 -5.40 -5.24
C ASN A 50 -29.73 -6.23 -3.95
N LYS A 51 -28.58 -6.08 -3.29
CA LYS A 51 -28.30 -6.81 -2.05
C LYS A 51 -29.33 -6.43 -0.97
N VAL A 52 -29.77 -7.43 -0.21
CA VAL A 52 -30.64 -7.24 0.95
C VAL A 52 -29.77 -6.88 2.16
N LYS A 53 -30.08 -5.77 2.84
CA LYS A 53 -29.39 -5.34 4.06
C LYS A 53 -29.39 -6.48 5.09
N LYS A 54 -28.23 -6.78 5.69
CA LYS A 54 -28.01 -7.85 6.68
C LYS A 54 -28.19 -9.30 6.14
N ALA A 55 -28.17 -9.50 4.82
CA ALA A 55 -28.14 -10.83 4.21
C ALA A 55 -26.70 -11.31 3.95
N LYS A 56 -26.42 -12.60 4.21
CA LYS A 56 -25.18 -13.27 3.84
C LYS A 56 -25.35 -13.97 2.49
N TYR A 57 -24.36 -13.82 1.61
CA TYR A 57 -24.33 -14.51 0.31
C TYR A 57 -23.27 -15.62 0.35
N THR A 58 -23.63 -16.80 -0.14
CA THR A 58 -22.76 -17.98 -0.16
C THR A 58 -22.58 -18.48 -1.59
N PHE A 59 -21.39 -18.99 -1.88
CA PHE A 59 -20.98 -19.39 -3.22
C PHE A 59 -20.45 -20.82 -3.16
N ALA A 60 -20.88 -21.67 -4.10
CA ALA A 60 -20.44 -23.05 -4.17
C ALA A 60 -20.16 -23.45 -5.62
N SER A 61 -18.95 -23.97 -5.87
CA SER A 61 -18.58 -24.52 -7.18
C SER A 61 -19.01 -25.97 -7.31
N SER A 62 -19.57 -26.33 -8.46
CA SER A 62 -19.87 -27.72 -8.82
C SER A 62 -18.61 -28.54 -9.12
N LYS A 63 -17.49 -27.90 -9.49
CA LYS A 63 -16.23 -28.58 -9.83
C LYS A 63 -15.05 -27.70 -9.44
N LYS A 64 -14.61 -27.82 -8.17
CA LYS A 64 -13.52 -27.02 -7.60
C LYS A 64 -12.17 -27.25 -8.30
N SER A 65 -11.97 -28.40 -8.95
CA SER A 65 -10.77 -28.66 -9.75
C SER A 65 -10.71 -27.82 -11.04
N VAL A 66 -11.85 -27.37 -11.57
CA VAL A 66 -11.93 -26.51 -12.77
C VAL A 66 -12.05 -25.04 -12.38
N ALA A 67 -12.92 -24.71 -11.43
CA ALA A 67 -13.08 -23.35 -10.94
C ALA A 67 -13.36 -23.34 -9.43
N LYS A 68 -12.48 -22.73 -8.64
CA LYS A 68 -12.70 -22.49 -7.21
C LYS A 68 -13.45 -21.18 -7.03
N VAL A 69 -14.24 -21.06 -5.97
CA VAL A 69 -14.89 -19.80 -5.60
C VAL A 69 -14.67 -19.53 -4.12
N THR A 70 -14.26 -18.31 -3.79
CA THR A 70 -14.03 -17.88 -2.39
C THR A 70 -15.34 -17.55 -1.69
N GLN A 71 -15.30 -17.37 -0.37
CA GLN A 71 -16.47 -16.93 0.40
C GLN A 71 -16.99 -15.54 -0.04
N LYS A 72 -16.10 -14.68 -0.58
CA LYS A 72 -16.42 -13.36 -1.14
C LYS A 72 -16.91 -13.41 -2.62
N GLY A 73 -17.02 -14.61 -3.19
CA GLY A 73 -17.56 -14.81 -4.55
C GLY A 73 -16.55 -14.60 -5.69
N VAL A 74 -15.25 -14.67 -5.40
CA VAL A 74 -14.19 -14.58 -6.44
C VAL A 74 -13.97 -15.95 -7.04
N ILE A 75 -14.21 -16.08 -8.34
CA ILE A 75 -13.93 -17.29 -9.12
C ILE A 75 -12.44 -17.28 -9.47
N LYS A 76 -11.73 -18.38 -9.21
CA LYS A 76 -10.37 -18.65 -9.70
C LYS A 76 -10.44 -19.82 -10.69
N ALA A 77 -10.01 -19.59 -11.93
CA ALA A 77 -9.89 -20.63 -12.94
C ALA A 77 -8.66 -21.50 -12.63
N VAL A 78 -8.86 -22.82 -12.51
CA VAL A 78 -7.83 -23.77 -12.04
C VAL A 78 -7.38 -24.71 -13.15
N SER A 79 -8.31 -25.28 -13.91
CA SER A 79 -7.98 -26.17 -15.04
C SER A 79 -9.03 -26.01 -16.14
N GLU A 80 -8.68 -26.39 -17.36
CA GLU A 80 -9.61 -26.38 -18.50
C GLU A 80 -10.90 -27.15 -18.18
N GLY A 81 -12.03 -26.61 -18.63
CA GLY A 81 -13.32 -27.28 -18.54
C GLY A 81 -14.46 -26.35 -18.13
N LYS A 82 -15.61 -26.94 -17.77
CA LYS A 82 -16.82 -26.19 -17.40
C LYS A 82 -17.20 -26.46 -15.94
N ALA A 83 -17.57 -25.40 -15.23
CA ALA A 83 -18.07 -25.45 -13.85
C ALA A 83 -19.31 -24.56 -13.68
N LYS A 84 -20.12 -24.82 -12.66
CA LYS A 84 -21.25 -23.97 -12.27
C LYS A 84 -21.03 -23.46 -10.85
N ILE A 85 -21.09 -22.15 -10.64
CA ILE A 85 -21.10 -21.54 -9.32
C ILE A 85 -22.55 -21.25 -8.92
N THR A 86 -23.02 -21.87 -7.85
CA THR A 86 -24.34 -21.59 -7.26
C THR A 86 -24.22 -20.49 -6.22
N VAL A 87 -25.09 -19.50 -6.29
CA VAL A 87 -25.16 -18.40 -5.32
C VAL A 87 -26.45 -18.50 -4.51
N LYS A 88 -26.33 -18.51 -3.19
CA LYS A 88 -27.47 -18.50 -2.26
C LYS A 88 -27.44 -17.29 -1.34
N GLU A 89 -28.61 -16.76 -1.03
CA GLU A 89 -28.87 -15.69 -0.06
C GLU A 89 -29.39 -16.28 1.25
N VAL A 90 -28.90 -15.78 2.38
CA VAL A 90 -29.29 -16.16 3.73
C VAL A 90 -29.63 -14.89 4.50
N VAL A 91 -30.90 -14.72 4.90
CA VAL A 91 -31.36 -13.54 5.67
C VAL A 91 -31.61 -13.95 7.11
N LYS A 92 -30.97 -13.29 8.09
CA LYS A 92 -31.22 -13.47 9.53
C LYS A 92 -31.35 -14.94 9.97
N LYS A 93 -30.33 -15.77 9.67
CA LYS A 93 -30.24 -17.21 9.98
C LYS A 93 -31.39 -18.10 9.42
N LYS A 94 -32.19 -17.61 8.45
CA LYS A 94 -33.23 -18.41 7.77
C LYS A 94 -32.66 -19.35 6.70
N LYS A 95 -33.49 -20.24 6.15
CA LYS A 95 -33.11 -21.18 5.08
C LYS A 95 -32.50 -20.47 3.87
N ALA A 96 -31.40 -21.01 3.36
CA ALA A 96 -30.67 -20.45 2.22
C ALA A 96 -31.49 -20.54 0.92
N LYS A 97 -31.73 -19.39 0.28
CA LYS A 97 -32.48 -19.28 -0.97
C LYS A 97 -31.52 -19.14 -2.15
N LYS A 98 -31.69 -19.95 -3.20
CA LYS A 98 -30.88 -19.81 -4.43
C LYS A 98 -31.28 -18.54 -5.20
N ILE A 99 -30.30 -17.70 -5.50
CA ILE A 99 -30.51 -16.42 -6.23
C ILE A 99 -29.87 -16.41 -7.62
N GLY A 100 -29.00 -17.37 -7.93
CA GLY A 100 -28.37 -17.45 -9.24
C GLY A 100 -27.48 -18.68 -9.45
N THR A 101 -27.11 -18.89 -10.71
CA THR A 101 -26.06 -19.83 -11.11
C THR A 101 -25.23 -19.19 -12.20
N VAL A 102 -23.92 -19.13 -11.98
CA VAL A 102 -22.95 -18.63 -12.95
C VAL A 102 -22.30 -19.82 -13.64
N LYS A 103 -22.41 -19.91 -14.97
CA LYS A 103 -21.69 -20.90 -15.78
C LYS A 103 -20.29 -20.38 -16.06
N VAL A 104 -19.28 -21.14 -15.69
CA VAL A 104 -17.86 -20.82 -15.90
C VAL A 104 -17.32 -21.76 -16.97
N THR A 105 -16.71 -21.19 -18.01
CA THR A 105 -15.90 -21.94 -18.97
C THR A 105 -14.45 -21.53 -18.76
N VAL A 106 -13.56 -22.50 -18.60
CA VAL A 106 -12.13 -22.27 -18.47
C VAL A 106 -11.40 -22.82 -19.69
N SER A 107 -10.63 -21.98 -20.38
CA SER A 107 -9.73 -22.34 -21.49
C SER A 107 -8.27 -22.30 -21.04
N LEU A 108 -7.37 -22.98 -21.76
CA LEU A 108 -5.93 -22.97 -21.46
C LEU A 108 -5.18 -21.71 -21.92
N GLY A 109 -5.89 -20.73 -22.52
CA GLY A 109 -5.28 -19.63 -23.24
C GLY A 109 -4.77 -20.09 -24.60
N VAL A 110 -4.99 -19.28 -25.63
CA VAL A 110 -4.48 -19.57 -26.97
C VAL A 110 -2.98 -19.27 -26.94
N LYS A 111 -2.13 -20.27 -27.19
CA LYS A 111 -0.79 -20.00 -27.71
C LYS A 111 -1.02 -19.20 -28.99
N ASN A 112 -0.58 -17.95 -29.03
CA ASN A 112 -0.59 -17.19 -30.27
C ASN A 112 0.28 -17.97 -31.28
N ASP A 113 -0.39 -18.69 -32.18
CA ASP A 113 0.17 -19.13 -33.44
C ASP A 113 0.55 -17.87 -34.22
N VAL A 114 1.84 -17.57 -34.22
CA VAL A 114 2.46 -16.64 -35.18
C VAL A 114 2.43 -17.35 -36.55
N PRO A 115 2.03 -16.68 -37.65
CA PRO A 115 1.94 -17.32 -38.95
C PRO A 115 3.30 -17.86 -39.40
N THR A 116 3.29 -19.13 -39.80
CA THR A 116 4.40 -19.84 -40.42
C THR A 116 4.85 -19.10 -41.68
N ALA A 117 6.04 -18.48 -41.62
CA ALA A 117 6.83 -18.20 -42.81
C ALA A 117 7.44 -19.51 -43.30
N GLU A 118 7.38 -19.73 -44.61
CA GLU A 118 7.86 -20.93 -45.30
C GLU A 118 9.34 -21.25 -45.00
N PRO A 119 9.73 -22.54 -44.93
CA PRO A 119 11.11 -22.91 -44.62
C PRO A 119 11.99 -22.77 -45.87
N VAL A 120 13.01 -21.90 -45.79
CA VAL A 120 14.19 -22.01 -46.66
C VAL A 120 15.04 -23.19 -46.18
N THR A 121 15.24 -24.13 -47.09
CA THR A 121 16.07 -25.34 -46.96
C THR A 121 17.54 -24.99 -46.73
N MET A 122 18.13 -25.51 -45.64
CA MET A 122 19.57 -25.73 -45.53
C MET A 122 19.85 -27.21 -45.24
N ALA A 123 20.81 -27.75 -45.98
CA ALA A 123 21.29 -29.13 -45.97
C ALA A 123 21.98 -29.52 -44.65
N PRO A 124 22.11 -30.83 -44.33
CA PRO A 124 22.51 -31.30 -43.01
C PRO A 124 24.03 -31.28 -42.82
N VAL A 125 24.46 -30.92 -41.61
CA VAL A 125 25.85 -31.07 -41.11
C VAL A 125 25.82 -32.19 -40.06
N PRO A 126 26.78 -33.14 -40.06
CA PRO A 126 26.60 -34.46 -39.46
C PRO A 126 26.72 -34.46 -37.94
N THR A 127 25.97 -35.38 -37.35
CA THR A 127 25.86 -35.66 -35.92
C THR A 127 27.14 -36.33 -35.39
N ALA A 128 27.68 -35.81 -34.30
CA ALA A 128 28.59 -36.53 -33.40
C ALA A 128 28.03 -36.45 -31.97
N PRO A 129 27.97 -37.56 -31.21
CA PRO A 129 27.37 -37.57 -29.88
C PRO A 129 28.37 -37.08 -28.83
N ALA A 130 28.07 -35.95 -28.18
CA ALA A 130 28.71 -35.53 -26.94
C ALA A 130 27.78 -35.88 -25.77
N VAL A 131 28.21 -36.85 -24.96
CA VAL A 131 27.57 -37.24 -23.70
C VAL A 131 27.85 -36.14 -22.67
N LEU A 132 26.81 -35.46 -22.18
CA LEU A 132 26.91 -34.56 -21.02
C LEU A 132 26.55 -35.35 -19.75
N PRO A 133 27.34 -35.24 -18.66
CA PRO A 133 27.02 -35.86 -17.39
C PRO A 133 25.87 -35.14 -16.69
N THR A 134 24.85 -35.89 -16.27
CA THR A 134 23.76 -35.42 -15.41
C THR A 134 24.27 -35.29 -13.98
N ASN A 135 24.65 -34.08 -13.58
CA ASN A 135 24.82 -33.75 -12.16
C ASN A 135 23.56 -33.03 -11.68
N TYR A 136 22.55 -33.80 -11.28
CA TYR A 136 21.39 -33.26 -10.56
C TYR A 136 21.81 -32.98 -9.11
N PRO A 137 21.54 -31.78 -8.56
CA PRO A 137 21.70 -31.56 -7.12
C PRO A 137 20.77 -32.51 -6.34
N PRO A 138 21.17 -32.96 -5.14
CA PRO A 138 20.37 -33.88 -4.36
C PRO A 138 19.01 -33.26 -4.02
N VAL A 139 17.97 -34.09 -4.08
CA VAL A 139 16.63 -33.78 -3.58
C VAL A 139 16.76 -33.28 -2.15
N ILE A 140 16.39 -32.01 -1.93
CA ILE A 140 16.37 -31.40 -0.60
C ILE A 140 15.22 -32.08 0.17
N THR A 141 15.58 -32.91 1.15
CA THR A 141 14.67 -33.41 2.17
C THR A 141 14.02 -32.20 2.85
N PRO A 142 12.67 -32.14 3.01
CA PRO A 142 12.06 -31.03 3.72
C PRO A 142 12.62 -30.99 5.14
N GLU A 143 13.21 -29.86 5.50
CA GLU A 143 13.68 -29.54 6.83
C GLU A 143 12.50 -29.65 7.82
N PRO A 144 12.72 -30.12 9.07
CA PRO A 144 11.64 -30.23 10.04
C PRO A 144 10.96 -28.88 10.18
N THR A 145 9.63 -28.87 10.05
CA THR A 145 8.82 -27.69 10.37
C THR A 145 9.03 -27.38 11.84
N GLU A 146 9.80 -26.34 12.15
CA GLU A 146 9.92 -25.82 13.51
C GLU A 146 8.51 -25.55 14.05
N GLU A 147 8.22 -26.07 15.24
CA GLU A 147 7.01 -25.76 15.98
C GLU A 147 6.96 -24.23 16.16
N PRO A 148 5.83 -23.55 15.91
CA PRO A 148 5.80 -22.09 15.95
C PRO A 148 6.17 -21.61 17.36
N SER A 149 7.30 -20.89 17.45
CA SER A 149 7.70 -20.20 18.67
C SER A 149 6.56 -19.29 19.14
N PRO A 150 6.23 -19.23 20.45
CA PRO A 150 5.24 -18.32 20.98
C PRO A 150 5.55 -16.87 20.56
N ASP A 151 4.50 -16.09 20.24
CA ASP A 151 4.62 -14.67 19.93
C ASP A 151 5.14 -13.91 21.17
N PRO A 152 6.34 -13.30 21.14
CA PRO A 152 6.92 -12.65 22.31
C PRO A 152 6.31 -11.26 22.59
N TYR A 153 5.48 -10.72 21.69
CA TYR A 153 4.88 -9.40 21.80
C TYR A 153 3.57 -9.44 22.60
N THR A 154 3.66 -9.56 23.92
CA THR A 154 2.50 -9.79 24.80
C THR A 154 1.91 -8.53 25.43
N THR A 155 2.64 -7.42 25.44
CA THR A 155 2.24 -6.21 26.18
C THR A 155 1.69 -5.16 25.24
N HIS A 156 0.46 -4.72 25.46
CA HIS A 156 -0.17 -3.67 24.65
C HIS A 156 0.38 -2.30 25.05
N VAL A 157 0.75 -1.49 24.06
CA VAL A 157 1.27 -0.12 24.28
C VAL A 157 0.19 0.91 23.93
N MET A 158 -0.36 0.83 22.73
CA MET A 158 -1.36 1.77 22.22
C MET A 158 -2.11 1.18 21.04
N SER A 159 -3.32 1.68 20.80
CA SER A 159 -4.09 1.40 19.59
C SER A 159 -4.12 2.63 18.70
N ILE A 160 -3.81 2.45 17.43
CA ILE A 160 -3.83 3.51 16.41
C ILE A 160 -5.01 3.26 15.49
N TYR A 161 -6.06 4.05 15.63
CA TYR A 161 -7.24 4.02 14.79
C TYR A 161 -7.00 4.83 13.52
N ILE A 162 -7.13 4.16 12.38
CA ILE A 162 -6.88 4.71 11.05
C ILE A 162 -8.20 4.93 10.35
N LYS A 163 -8.49 6.18 10.01
CA LYS A 163 -9.62 6.59 9.20
C LYS A 163 -9.14 6.98 7.81
N GLU A 164 -9.34 6.10 6.84
CA GLU A 164 -8.91 6.29 5.46
C GLU A 164 -9.68 7.42 4.77
N ASN A 165 -8.96 8.30 4.06
CA ASN A 165 -9.57 9.33 3.22
C ASN A 165 -9.90 8.74 1.84
N ALA A 166 -11.15 8.32 1.65
CA ALA A 166 -11.61 7.68 0.42
C ALA A 166 -11.51 8.56 -0.85
N ASN A 167 -11.27 9.87 -0.72
CA ASN A 167 -11.09 10.78 -1.85
C ASN A 167 -9.62 10.92 -2.29
N LYS A 168 -8.67 10.45 -1.46
CA LYS A 168 -7.23 10.59 -1.67
C LYS A 168 -6.56 9.23 -1.74
N VAL A 169 -6.93 8.51 -2.80
CA VAL A 169 -6.44 7.16 -3.11
C VAL A 169 -5.88 7.20 -4.52
N TYR A 170 -4.59 6.99 -4.64
CA TYR A 170 -3.88 7.08 -5.92
C TYR A 170 -3.19 5.76 -6.19
N THR A 171 -3.33 5.23 -7.42
CA THR A 171 -2.82 3.91 -7.76
C THR A 171 -2.02 3.95 -9.05
N VAL A 172 -0.88 3.26 -9.07
CA VAL A 172 -0.08 3.06 -10.28
C VAL A 172 0.08 1.57 -10.53
N ASN A 173 -0.31 1.11 -11.71
CA ASN A 173 -0.21 -0.29 -12.10
C ASN A 173 1.06 -0.52 -12.91
N GLY A 174 2.16 -0.71 -12.19
CA GLY A 174 3.47 -0.97 -12.76
C GLY A 174 3.63 -2.31 -13.44
N SER A 175 4.75 -2.49 -14.12
CA SER A 175 5.14 -3.77 -14.71
C SER A 175 5.53 -4.82 -13.66
N THR A 176 6.09 -4.38 -12.53
CA THR A 176 6.59 -5.21 -11.42
C THR A 176 5.67 -5.21 -10.20
N CYS A 177 4.95 -4.11 -9.97
CA CYS A 177 4.24 -3.85 -8.72
C CYS A 177 2.97 -3.03 -8.95
N TYR A 178 1.91 -3.34 -8.20
CA TYR A 178 0.77 -2.46 -8.04
C TYR A 178 1.02 -1.57 -6.82
N VAL A 179 1.12 -0.26 -7.03
CA VAL A 179 1.31 0.71 -5.93
C VAL A 179 -0.01 1.41 -5.62
N THR A 180 -0.34 1.53 -4.34
CA THR A 180 -1.41 2.40 -3.84
C THR A 180 -0.84 3.37 -2.81
N MET A 181 -1.07 4.66 -2.99
CA MET A 181 -0.85 5.68 -1.96
C MET A 181 -2.21 6.12 -1.43
N GLN A 182 -2.46 5.87 -0.14
CA GLN A 182 -3.73 6.14 0.54
C GLN A 182 -3.48 7.07 1.71
N TYR A 183 -4.20 8.19 1.75
CA TYR A 183 -4.15 9.14 2.86
C TYR A 183 -5.12 8.74 3.97
N PHE A 184 -4.80 9.08 5.22
CA PHE A 184 -5.63 8.78 6.37
C PHE A 184 -5.44 9.77 7.51
N HIS A 185 -6.43 9.82 8.38
CA HIS A 185 -6.34 10.42 9.70
C HIS A 185 -6.06 9.33 10.73
N ALA A 186 -5.16 9.58 11.68
CA ALA A 186 -4.89 8.65 12.78
C ALA A 186 -5.31 9.27 14.12
N GLU A 187 -5.93 8.45 14.95
CA GLU A 187 -6.27 8.74 16.34
C GLU A 187 -5.63 7.66 17.21
N ILE A 188 -4.88 8.05 18.22
CA ILE A 188 -4.23 7.15 19.16
C ILE A 188 -4.94 7.24 20.49
N ASP A 189 -5.36 6.08 20.98
CA ASP A 189 -5.85 5.86 22.33
C ASP A 189 -4.97 4.81 23.00
N GLY A 190 -4.43 5.12 24.15
CA GLY A 190 -3.51 4.23 24.86
C GLY A 190 -3.11 4.77 26.21
N ASP A 191 -2.66 3.87 27.07
CA ASP A 191 -2.24 4.19 28.44
C ASP A 191 -1.02 5.14 28.47
N TYR A 192 -0.16 5.05 27.44
CA TYR A 192 1.06 5.85 27.35
C TYR A 192 0.87 7.19 26.62
N PHE A 193 -0.05 7.25 25.66
CA PHE A 193 -0.24 8.42 24.82
C PHE A 193 -1.64 8.45 24.23
N THR A 194 -2.24 9.64 24.24
CA THR A 194 -3.46 9.93 23.50
C THR A 194 -3.21 11.10 22.58
N GLY A 195 -3.65 11.01 21.32
CA GLY A 195 -3.37 12.07 20.35
C GLY A 195 -3.90 11.78 18.96
N THR A 196 -3.67 12.70 18.05
CA THR A 196 -4.21 12.60 16.69
C THR A 196 -3.30 13.29 15.68
N THR A 197 -3.38 12.86 14.42
CA THR A 197 -2.84 13.64 13.30
C THR A 197 -3.55 14.98 13.23
N GLN A 198 -2.83 16.09 13.03
CA GLN A 198 -3.49 17.38 12.91
C GLN A 198 -4.41 17.42 11.68
N THR A 199 -5.54 18.11 11.80
CA THR A 199 -6.42 18.46 10.67
C THR A 199 -6.15 19.91 10.28
N GLY A 200 -5.52 20.15 9.13
CA GLY A 200 -5.25 21.51 8.64
C GLY A 200 -4.27 21.56 7.47
N SER A 201 -4.08 22.75 6.90
CA SER A 201 -3.27 23.00 5.68
C SER A 201 -1.77 22.79 5.85
N THR A 202 -1.28 22.56 7.07
CA THR A 202 0.15 22.46 7.34
C THR A 202 0.56 21.18 8.08
N GLY A 203 -0.31 20.55 8.89
CA GLY A 203 0.03 19.37 9.72
C GLY A 203 -0.54 18.05 9.19
N GLY A 204 -0.36 17.81 7.89
CA GLY A 204 -1.19 16.94 7.06
C GLY A 204 -1.52 15.53 7.55
N GLU A 205 -2.52 14.95 6.88
CA GLU A 205 -2.90 13.54 6.96
C GLU A 205 -1.68 12.62 6.86
N GLY A 206 -1.77 11.46 7.53
CA GLY A 206 -0.84 10.37 7.29
C GLY A 206 -1.01 9.78 5.90
N SER A 207 0.02 9.10 5.41
CA SER A 207 -0.08 8.33 4.17
C SER A 207 0.53 6.95 4.33
N VAL A 208 -0.16 5.95 3.77
CA VAL A 208 0.36 4.60 3.58
C VAL A 208 0.65 4.38 2.10
N VAL A 209 1.83 3.87 1.81
CA VAL A 209 2.14 3.27 0.51
C VAL A 209 2.04 1.77 0.65
N ILE A 210 1.24 1.17 -0.23
CA ILE A 210 1.04 -0.27 -0.35
C ILE A 210 1.68 -0.70 -1.67
N LYS A 211 2.67 -1.59 -1.60
CA LYS A 211 3.31 -2.21 -2.75
C LYS A 211 2.88 -3.67 -2.82
N ASP A 212 2.02 -4.01 -3.77
CA ASP A 212 1.56 -5.37 -4.05
C ASP A 212 2.34 -5.89 -5.27
N TYR A 213 3.44 -6.60 -5.00
CA TYR A 213 4.35 -7.05 -6.05
C TYR A 213 3.75 -8.20 -6.85
N LYS A 214 4.02 -8.23 -8.15
CA LYS A 214 3.62 -9.36 -8.99
C LYS A 214 4.48 -10.58 -8.68
N GLY A 215 3.93 -11.79 -8.82
CA GLY A 215 4.56 -13.01 -8.28
C GLY A 215 5.99 -13.34 -8.75
N ASN A 216 6.47 -12.75 -9.85
CA ASN A 216 7.85 -12.89 -10.32
C ASN A 216 8.79 -11.78 -9.82
N TYR A 217 8.30 -10.86 -9.00
CA TYR A 217 9.06 -9.77 -8.38
C TYR A 217 8.85 -9.81 -6.88
N ASN A 218 9.94 -9.69 -6.11
CA ASN A 218 9.91 -9.63 -4.65
C ASN A 218 8.99 -10.71 -4.01
N ASN A 219 9.07 -11.94 -4.54
CA ASN A 219 8.26 -13.10 -4.12
C ASN A 219 6.73 -12.89 -4.13
N GLY A 220 6.22 -11.88 -4.84
CA GLY A 220 4.80 -11.53 -4.80
C GLY A 220 4.34 -10.99 -3.44
N GLU A 221 5.26 -10.47 -2.63
CA GLU A 221 4.94 -9.89 -1.33
C GLU A 221 4.04 -8.67 -1.45
N LYS A 222 3.27 -8.42 -0.39
CA LYS A 222 2.51 -7.19 -0.26
C LYS A 222 2.98 -6.43 0.98
N GLN A 223 3.60 -5.29 0.72
CA GLN A 223 4.31 -4.47 1.70
C GLN A 223 3.57 -3.16 1.96
N TYR A 224 3.67 -2.68 3.19
CA TYR A 224 3.02 -1.46 3.67
C TYR A 224 4.08 -0.55 4.28
N CYS A 225 3.99 0.75 4.03
CA CYS A 225 4.80 1.75 4.71
C CYS A 225 3.93 2.97 5.02
N ALA A 226 3.49 3.10 6.27
CA ALA A 226 2.74 4.25 6.75
C ALA A 226 3.69 5.28 7.38
N ARG A 227 3.45 6.58 7.17
CA ARG A 227 4.19 7.66 7.82
C ARG A 227 3.26 8.80 8.21
N TYR A 228 3.38 9.26 9.45
CA TYR A 228 2.52 10.29 10.01
C TYR A 228 3.12 10.86 11.30
N ILE A 229 2.71 12.09 11.64
CA ILE A 229 3.00 12.74 12.91
C ILE A 229 1.69 12.93 13.65
N VAL A 230 1.67 12.52 14.92
CA VAL A 230 0.57 12.76 15.85
C VAL A 230 0.99 13.76 16.91
N GLU A 231 0.04 14.55 17.38
CA GLU A 231 0.20 15.45 18.52
C GLU A 231 -0.83 15.11 19.58
N GLY A 232 -0.42 15.20 20.84
CA GLY A 232 -1.22 14.67 21.92
C GLY A 232 -0.59 14.90 23.28
N THR A 233 -0.95 14.04 24.23
CA THR A 233 -0.53 14.10 25.62
C THR A 233 0.03 12.74 26.04
N ASP A 234 1.17 12.75 26.73
CA ASP A 234 1.77 11.53 27.30
C ASP A 234 1.12 11.10 28.63
N ASP A 235 1.57 9.96 29.15
CA ASP A 235 1.20 9.36 30.43
C ASP A 235 1.39 10.27 31.66
N THR A 236 2.19 11.32 31.54
CA THR A 236 2.38 12.31 32.62
C THR A 236 1.42 13.50 32.51
N GLY A 237 0.63 13.55 31.43
CA GLY A 237 -0.22 14.70 31.11
C GLY A 237 0.52 15.81 30.36
N ALA A 238 1.76 15.59 29.90
CA ALA A 238 2.53 16.60 29.19
C ALA A 238 2.25 16.56 27.67
N PRO A 239 2.11 17.73 27.01
CA PRO A 239 1.90 17.78 25.57
C PRO A 239 3.16 17.33 24.83
N CYS A 240 3.00 16.46 23.85
CA CYS A 240 4.11 15.92 23.06
C CYS A 240 3.66 15.54 21.64
N LYS A 241 4.64 15.19 20.81
CA LYS A 241 4.47 14.72 19.44
C LYS A 241 5.13 13.36 19.25
N MET A 242 4.60 12.57 18.33
CA MET A 242 5.26 11.37 17.84
C MET A 242 5.25 11.34 16.32
N PHE A 243 6.41 11.09 15.73
CA PHE A 243 6.51 10.59 14.37
C PHE A 243 6.44 9.07 14.44
N ILE A 244 5.64 8.48 13.56
CA ILE A 244 5.49 7.04 13.42
C ILE A 244 5.71 6.68 11.96
N GLU A 245 6.68 5.79 11.71
CA GLU A 245 6.81 5.06 10.45
C GLU A 245 6.51 3.59 10.70
N ASP A 246 5.43 3.09 10.11
CA ASP A 246 5.00 1.72 10.32
C ASP A 246 5.19 0.87 9.06
N ASN A 247 6.12 -0.08 9.13
CA ASN A 247 6.53 -0.92 8.01
C ASN A 247 5.90 -2.31 8.15
N GLY A 248 4.97 -2.64 7.27
CA GLY A 248 4.16 -3.85 7.34
C GLY A 248 4.41 -4.85 6.21
N LEU A 249 4.19 -6.12 6.53
CA LEU A 249 4.13 -7.23 5.58
C LEU A 249 2.81 -7.99 5.74
N GLU A 250 2.12 -8.25 4.63
CA GLU A 250 0.94 -9.12 4.61
C GLU A 250 1.32 -10.56 4.28
N TYR A 251 0.91 -11.48 5.14
CA TYR A 251 1.11 -12.91 4.99
C TYR A 251 -0.02 -13.56 4.17
N GLU A 252 0.18 -14.80 3.73
CA GLU A 252 -0.77 -15.51 2.86
C GLU A 252 -2.19 -15.65 3.42
N ASP A 253 -2.33 -15.67 4.75
CA ASP A 253 -3.61 -15.74 5.46
C ASP A 253 -4.33 -14.38 5.56
N GLY A 254 -3.69 -13.30 5.11
CA GLY A 254 -4.16 -11.92 5.16
C GLY A 254 -3.78 -11.19 6.45
N THR A 255 -3.03 -11.82 7.35
CA THR A 255 -2.48 -11.17 8.55
C THR A 255 -1.47 -10.11 8.11
N ILE A 256 -1.54 -8.93 8.71
CA ILE A 256 -0.54 -7.87 8.50
C ILE A 256 0.17 -7.63 9.83
N ILE A 257 1.48 -7.84 9.83
CA ILE A 257 2.37 -7.55 10.96
C ILE A 257 3.24 -6.39 10.58
N THR A 258 3.38 -5.43 11.49
CA THR A 258 4.17 -4.24 11.25
C THR A 258 5.32 -4.10 12.25
N LYS A 259 6.33 -3.33 11.86
CA LYS A 259 7.51 -2.97 12.64
C LYS A 259 7.58 -1.45 12.73
N PRO A 260 7.02 -0.85 13.80
CA PRO A 260 6.96 0.59 13.94
C PRO A 260 8.32 1.16 14.34
N ILE A 261 8.65 2.31 13.76
CA ILE A 261 9.71 3.20 14.21
C ILE A 261 9.01 4.43 14.81
N ILE A 262 9.25 4.68 16.09
CA ILE A 262 8.63 5.80 16.82
C ILE A 262 9.72 6.78 17.22
N ILE A 263 9.52 8.06 16.89
CA ILE A 263 10.36 9.17 17.35
C ILE A 263 9.46 10.14 18.11
N THR A 264 9.78 10.43 19.37
CA THR A 264 8.96 11.31 20.23
C THR A 264 9.79 12.32 20.99
N ASN A 265 9.24 13.53 21.18
CA ASN A 265 9.82 14.54 22.05
C ASN A 265 9.37 14.42 23.52
N SER A 266 8.52 13.45 23.85
CA SER A 266 8.17 13.15 25.25
C SER A 266 9.35 12.50 25.96
N LYS A 267 9.64 12.99 27.17
CA LYS A 267 10.68 12.42 28.03
C LYS A 267 10.24 11.12 28.69
N SER A 268 8.97 11.01 29.08
CA SER A 268 8.45 9.77 29.71
C SER A 268 8.35 8.63 28.69
N LEU A 269 8.14 8.96 27.42
CA LEU A 269 8.00 7.98 26.34
C LEU A 269 9.27 7.78 25.50
N ALA A 270 10.41 8.32 25.94
CA ALA A 270 11.68 8.22 25.20
C ALA A 270 12.10 6.75 24.96
N TRP A 271 11.67 5.82 25.81
CA TRP A 271 11.95 4.39 25.70
C TRP A 271 11.38 3.77 24.42
N LEU A 272 10.27 4.30 23.87
CA LEU A 272 9.64 3.81 22.63
C LEU A 272 10.60 3.84 21.44
N GLY A 273 11.56 4.77 21.42
CA GLY A 273 12.52 4.91 20.33
C GLY A 273 13.53 3.76 20.21
N SER A 274 13.59 2.89 21.20
CA SER A 274 14.48 1.73 21.25
C SER A 274 13.79 0.45 21.71
N ALA A 275 12.47 0.47 21.85
CA ALA A 275 11.68 -0.66 22.27
C ALA A 275 11.56 -1.69 21.15
N ASP A 276 11.48 -2.98 21.52
CA ASP A 276 11.17 -4.06 20.60
C ASP A 276 9.65 -4.13 20.38
N LEU A 277 9.20 -3.43 19.33
CA LEU A 277 7.79 -3.21 19.03
C LEU A 277 7.35 -3.99 17.79
N SER A 278 6.08 -4.40 17.79
CA SER A 278 5.42 -4.92 16.59
C SER A 278 3.95 -4.54 16.56
N GLY A 279 3.45 -4.12 15.40
CA GLY A 279 2.04 -3.81 15.21
C GLY A 279 1.24 -5.00 14.69
N ARG A 280 -0.04 -5.03 15.04
CA ARG A 280 -1.05 -5.98 14.54
C ARG A 280 -2.17 -5.18 13.88
N VAL A 281 -2.37 -5.35 12.58
CA VAL A 281 -3.42 -4.61 11.87
C VAL A 281 -4.70 -5.43 11.80
N SER A 282 -5.83 -4.82 12.15
CA SER A 282 -7.16 -5.41 11.97
C SER A 282 -8.17 -4.38 11.43
N GLU A 283 -9.31 -4.86 10.94
CA GLU A 283 -10.39 -3.99 10.45
C GLU A 283 -11.17 -3.42 11.64
N TYR A 284 -11.46 -2.13 11.61
CA TYR A 284 -12.23 -1.43 12.64
C TYR A 284 -13.20 -0.43 12.00
N ASP A 285 -14.50 -0.62 12.21
CA ASP A 285 -15.58 0.16 11.56
C ASP A 285 -15.45 0.27 10.03
N ASP A 286 -15.19 1.47 9.52
CA ASP A 286 -14.94 1.78 8.11
C ASP A 286 -13.46 2.04 7.79
N GLY A 287 -12.57 1.78 8.75
CA GLY A 287 -11.12 1.92 8.65
C GLY A 287 -10.37 0.73 9.24
N LYS A 288 -9.20 1.01 9.85
CA LYS A 288 -8.32 -0.01 10.44
C LYS A 288 -7.91 0.39 11.85
N VAL A 289 -7.46 -0.59 12.63
CA VAL A 289 -6.75 -0.35 13.89
C VAL A 289 -5.41 -1.08 13.83
N ILE A 290 -4.37 -0.43 14.35
CA ILE A 290 -3.05 -1.02 14.54
C ILE A 290 -2.78 -1.07 16.03
N ASP A 291 -2.74 -2.27 16.60
CA ASP A 291 -2.34 -2.47 18.00
C ASP A 291 -0.83 -2.60 18.06
N ILE A 292 -0.17 -1.65 18.73
CA ILE A 292 1.28 -1.66 18.95
C ILE A 292 1.57 -2.48 20.20
N MET A 293 2.32 -3.56 20.01
CA MET A 293 2.68 -4.54 21.03
C MET A 293 4.16 -4.45 21.34
N TRP A 294 4.54 -4.61 22.60
CA TRP A 294 5.91 -4.60 23.10
C TRP A 294 6.33 -5.99 23.57
N ASN A 295 7.53 -6.41 23.15
CA ASN A 295 8.24 -7.54 23.73
C ASN A 295 9.01 -7.08 24.98
N GLU A 296 8.34 -7.08 26.13
CA GLU A 296 8.94 -6.71 27.43
C GLU A 296 10.11 -7.61 27.85
N SER A 297 10.16 -8.84 27.34
CA SER A 297 11.26 -9.76 27.66
C SER A 297 12.58 -9.38 27.00
N ASN A 298 12.54 -8.59 25.93
CA ASN A 298 13.73 -8.08 25.27
C ASN A 298 14.21 -6.80 25.96
N THR A 299 15.22 -6.95 26.82
CA THR A 299 15.85 -5.84 27.53
C THR A 299 16.98 -5.17 26.75
N THR A 300 17.28 -5.62 25.53
CA THR A 300 18.32 -5.03 24.69
C THR A 300 17.70 -3.94 23.82
N PRO A 301 18.19 -2.68 23.90
CA PRO A 301 17.70 -1.61 23.04
C PRO A 301 17.78 -2.00 21.56
N VAL A 302 16.66 -1.90 20.86
CA VAL A 302 16.63 -2.09 19.40
C VAL A 302 17.30 -0.89 18.75
N THR A 303 18.39 -1.15 18.04
CA THR A 303 19.11 -0.10 17.32
C THR A 303 18.44 0.19 15.98
N PRO A 304 18.34 1.46 15.57
CA PRO A 304 17.84 1.80 14.24
C PRO A 304 18.73 1.16 13.17
N ALA A 305 18.11 0.69 12.09
CA ALA A 305 18.84 0.15 10.95
C ALA A 305 19.85 1.18 10.42
N PRO A 306 21.06 0.78 10.03
CA PRO A 306 22.02 1.69 9.42
C PRO A 306 21.44 2.36 8.17
N VAL A 307 21.69 3.67 8.00
CA VAL A 307 21.32 4.37 6.77
C VAL A 307 22.05 3.75 5.59
N VAL A 308 21.27 3.29 4.61
CA VAL A 308 21.78 2.83 3.31
C VAL A 308 22.15 4.05 2.48
N ARG A 309 23.39 4.08 1.98
CA ARG A 309 23.87 5.12 1.08
C ARG A 309 23.55 4.73 -0.37
N PRO A 310 23.11 5.67 -1.22
CA PRO A 310 22.92 5.42 -2.65
C PRO A 310 24.16 4.82 -3.31
N ASP A 311 23.96 3.87 -4.23
CA ASP A 311 25.05 3.29 -5.01
C ASP A 311 25.69 4.37 -5.90
N ASN A 312 26.99 4.62 -5.68
CA ASN A 312 27.82 5.53 -6.46
C ASN A 312 28.89 4.78 -7.29
N THR A 313 28.80 3.46 -7.38
CA THR A 313 29.81 2.62 -8.06
C THR A 313 29.58 2.53 -9.57
N LYS A 314 28.38 2.84 -10.04
CA LYS A 314 27.99 2.78 -11.47
C LYS A 314 28.09 4.15 -12.14
N ASN A 315 28.22 4.14 -13.46
CA ASN A 315 28.24 5.36 -14.26
C ASN A 315 26.81 5.77 -14.67
N TYR A 316 26.18 6.61 -13.86
CA TYR A 316 24.84 7.14 -14.10
C TYR A 316 24.89 8.36 -15.03
N ASN A 317 24.98 8.11 -16.34
CA ASN A 317 25.23 9.14 -17.35
C ASN A 317 24.03 9.41 -18.28
N ARG A 318 22.89 8.76 -18.05
CA ARG A 318 21.66 8.95 -18.84
C ARG A 318 20.57 9.55 -17.97
N GLU A 319 20.24 10.82 -18.19
CA GLU A 319 19.11 11.48 -17.52
C GLU A 319 17.78 10.98 -18.10
N LEU A 320 16.86 10.59 -17.22
CA LEU A 320 15.54 10.07 -17.56
C LEU A 320 14.45 11.09 -17.29
N PHE A 321 14.36 11.56 -16.05
CA PHE A 321 13.31 12.48 -15.63
C PHE A 321 13.91 13.66 -14.88
N VAL A 322 13.25 14.81 -15.00
CA VAL A 322 13.50 15.95 -14.12
C VAL A 322 12.19 16.30 -13.45
N PHE A 323 12.16 16.23 -12.12
CA PHE A 323 11.01 16.60 -11.30
C PHE A 323 11.27 17.95 -10.63
N ASN A 324 10.41 18.93 -10.93
CA ASN A 324 10.48 20.28 -10.39
C ASN A 324 9.61 20.34 -9.13
N VAL A 325 10.25 20.55 -7.98
CA VAL A 325 9.64 20.49 -6.66
C VAL A 325 9.47 21.90 -6.10
N SER A 326 8.22 22.24 -5.78
CA SER A 326 7.87 23.39 -4.97
C SER A 326 7.81 22.95 -3.51
N VAL A 327 8.71 23.46 -2.68
CA VAL A 327 8.80 23.11 -1.25
C VAL A 327 7.81 23.94 -0.43
N GLY A 328 7.07 23.28 0.46
CA GLY A 328 6.04 23.84 1.32
C GLY A 328 6.42 23.81 2.80
N GLY A 329 5.41 23.71 3.67
CA GLY A 329 5.59 23.63 5.11
C GLY A 329 6.28 22.35 5.57
N SER A 330 6.83 22.36 6.78
CA SER A 330 7.42 21.17 7.39
C SER A 330 6.94 20.96 8.82
N TYR A 331 6.81 19.70 9.22
CA TYR A 331 6.48 19.27 10.57
C TYR A 331 7.58 18.37 11.08
N ALA A 332 8.05 18.62 12.31
CA ALA A 332 9.17 17.91 12.87
C ALA A 332 8.88 17.40 14.28
N VAL A 333 9.54 16.29 14.62
CA VAL A 333 9.64 15.76 15.98
C VAL A 333 11.11 15.58 16.29
N GLU A 334 11.58 16.35 17.27
CA GLU A 334 12.96 16.35 17.74
C GLU A 334 13.04 15.66 19.09
N SER A 335 13.99 14.73 19.23
CA SER A 335 14.22 13.97 20.46
C SER A 335 15.71 13.92 20.80
N SER A 336 16.05 13.35 21.95
CA SER A 336 17.45 13.16 22.34
C SER A 336 18.19 12.08 21.52
N TYR A 337 17.47 11.19 20.83
CA TYR A 337 18.05 10.05 20.11
C TYR A 337 17.85 10.10 18.60
N ALA A 338 16.89 10.89 18.12
CA ALA A 338 16.60 11.05 16.70
C ALA A 338 15.80 12.33 16.42
N ASN A 339 15.97 12.84 15.20
CA ASN A 339 15.10 13.87 14.64
C ASN A 339 14.35 13.29 13.44
N SER A 340 13.09 13.69 13.29
CA SER A 340 12.30 13.41 12.11
C SER A 340 11.62 14.66 11.61
N SER A 341 11.47 14.79 10.29
CA SER A 341 10.65 15.83 9.69
C SER A 341 9.93 15.33 8.44
N MET A 342 8.74 15.89 8.20
CA MET A 342 7.97 15.71 6.98
C MET A 342 7.89 17.06 6.29
N ILE A 343 8.59 17.21 5.17
CA ILE A 343 8.61 18.43 4.37
C ILE A 343 7.60 18.25 3.24
N HIS A 344 6.51 19.00 3.29
CA HIS A 344 5.46 18.94 2.29
C HIS A 344 5.89 19.61 0.99
N PHE A 345 5.46 19.08 -0.15
CA PHE A 345 5.81 19.66 -1.44
C PHE A 345 4.75 19.38 -2.50
N ASN A 346 4.79 20.20 -3.55
CA ASN A 346 4.13 19.94 -4.82
C ASN A 346 5.20 19.63 -5.88
N VAL A 347 4.84 18.83 -6.87
CA VAL A 347 5.78 18.38 -7.91
C VAL A 347 5.15 18.45 -9.29
N GLU A 348 5.96 18.80 -10.27
CA GLU A 348 5.62 18.74 -11.69
C GLU A 348 6.83 18.25 -12.49
N SER A 349 6.62 17.86 -13.73
CA SER A 349 7.68 17.57 -14.68
C SER A 349 7.32 18.13 -16.04
N ASN A 350 8.30 18.69 -16.73
CA ASN A 350 8.16 19.17 -18.10
C ASN A 350 9.34 18.74 -18.99
N CYS A 351 9.95 17.60 -18.65
CA CYS A 351 11.11 17.07 -19.38
C CYS A 351 10.69 16.39 -20.70
N ALA A 352 11.66 16.07 -21.55
CA ALA A 352 11.38 15.44 -22.85
C ALA A 352 10.67 14.08 -22.72
N ASN A 353 11.01 13.33 -21.67
CA ASN A 353 10.51 11.98 -21.45
C ASN A 353 9.15 11.95 -20.73
N PHE A 354 8.81 12.99 -19.97
CA PHE A 354 7.55 13.02 -19.23
C PHE A 354 7.11 14.45 -18.95
N ARG A 355 5.81 14.70 -19.14
CA ARG A 355 5.16 15.96 -18.80
C ARG A 355 3.94 15.65 -17.93
N GLY A 356 3.93 16.14 -16.69
CA GLY A 356 2.87 15.81 -15.76
C GLY A 356 2.94 16.60 -14.47
N THR A 357 1.88 16.45 -13.66
CA THR A 357 1.73 17.14 -12.38
C THR A 357 1.41 16.12 -11.29
N GLY A 358 1.84 16.43 -10.06
CA GLY A 358 1.49 15.65 -8.89
C GLY A 358 -0.02 15.52 -8.72
N VAL A 359 -0.51 14.31 -8.42
CA VAL A 359 -1.94 14.02 -8.29
C VAL A 359 -2.61 14.65 -7.06
N ASP A 360 -1.81 15.08 -6.08
CA ASP A 360 -2.26 15.74 -4.87
C ASP A 360 -1.66 17.15 -4.80
N ALA A 361 -2.35 18.10 -5.43
CA ALA A 361 -1.89 19.49 -5.53
C ALA A 361 -2.06 20.31 -4.24
N ASP A 362 -2.73 19.75 -3.23
CA ASP A 362 -2.99 20.39 -1.93
C ASP A 362 -1.87 20.07 -0.92
N TRP A 363 -0.61 20.06 -1.37
CA TRP A 363 0.58 19.80 -0.54
C TRP A 363 0.60 18.43 0.14
N GLY A 364 -0.02 17.43 -0.50
CA GLY A 364 -0.14 16.10 0.10
C GLY A 364 1.15 15.27 0.08
N PHE A 365 2.08 15.53 -0.83
CA PHE A 365 3.34 14.78 -0.85
C PHE A 365 4.28 15.27 0.24
N SER A 366 5.09 14.35 0.76
CA SER A 366 6.08 14.67 1.80
C SER A 366 7.40 13.97 1.55
N ASP A 367 8.49 14.71 1.80
CA ASP A 367 9.83 14.18 2.01
C ASP A 367 9.99 13.91 3.51
N THR A 368 10.11 12.62 3.86
CA THR A 368 10.35 12.23 5.25
C THR A 368 11.84 12.13 5.51
N ARG A 369 12.36 12.98 6.38
CA ARG A 369 13.74 12.96 6.82
C ARG A 369 13.85 12.36 8.21
N LYS A 370 14.89 11.54 8.43
CA LYS A 370 15.22 10.95 9.72
C LYS A 370 16.71 11.02 9.98
N GLN A 371 17.10 11.43 11.18
CA GLN A 371 18.48 11.47 11.62
C GLN A 371 18.59 10.91 13.03
N PHE A 372 19.01 9.66 13.15
CA PHE A 372 19.34 9.03 14.43
C PHE A 372 20.72 9.46 14.90
N THR A 373 20.93 9.54 16.21
CA THR A 373 22.24 9.88 16.79
C THR A 373 23.34 8.96 16.25
N GLY A 374 24.40 9.57 15.70
CA GLY A 374 25.52 8.83 15.12
C GLY A 374 25.31 8.37 13.66
N GLN A 375 24.13 8.62 13.07
CA GLN A 375 23.86 8.34 11.66
C GLN A 375 23.74 9.63 10.84
N VAL A 376 24.04 9.52 9.55
CA VAL A 376 23.78 10.58 8.58
C VAL A 376 22.26 10.80 8.41
N GLN A 377 21.82 11.98 8.01
CA GLN A 377 20.41 12.21 7.74
C GLN A 377 19.99 11.43 6.50
N SER A 378 18.96 10.59 6.66
CA SER A 378 18.26 9.93 5.57
C SER A 378 17.03 10.74 5.16
N LEU A 379 16.61 10.57 3.91
CA LEU A 379 15.41 11.18 3.34
C LEU A 379 14.66 10.18 2.45
N SER A 380 13.35 10.40 2.30
CA SER A 380 12.46 9.50 1.57
C SER A 380 11.21 10.25 1.14
N ALA A 381 11.23 10.76 -0.09
CA ALA A 381 10.09 11.45 -0.70
C ALA A 381 9.20 10.47 -1.45
N ARG A 382 7.88 10.55 -1.25
CA ARG A 382 6.89 9.69 -1.92
C ARG A 382 5.87 10.53 -2.65
N TYR A 383 5.74 10.34 -3.95
CA TYR A 383 4.86 11.13 -4.79
C TYR A 383 4.39 10.38 -6.03
N ILE A 384 3.22 10.78 -6.56
CA ILE A 384 2.65 10.25 -7.79
C ILE A 384 2.35 11.42 -8.71
N LEU A 385 2.78 11.32 -9.97
CA LEU A 385 2.41 12.24 -11.04
C LEU A 385 1.49 11.57 -12.04
N GLU A 386 0.53 12.34 -12.56
CA GLU A 386 -0.26 12.00 -13.74
C GLU A 386 0.19 12.92 -14.90
N GLY A 387 0.34 12.35 -16.09
CA GLY A 387 0.85 13.10 -17.24
C GLY A 387 0.86 12.29 -18.52
N THR A 388 1.75 12.68 -19.44
CA THR A 388 2.02 11.94 -20.68
C THR A 388 3.49 11.59 -20.81
N ASP A 389 3.77 10.43 -21.39
CA ASP A 389 5.13 10.00 -21.73
C ASP A 389 5.67 10.68 -23.01
N VAL A 390 6.83 10.23 -23.49
CA VAL A 390 7.51 10.76 -24.68
C VAL A 390 6.69 10.61 -25.96
N ASN A 391 5.81 9.59 -26.03
CA ASN A 391 4.94 9.35 -27.16
C ASN A 391 3.64 10.17 -27.08
N GLY A 392 3.42 10.85 -25.95
CA GLY A 392 2.19 11.58 -25.66
C GLY A 392 1.09 10.68 -25.07
N ASP A 393 1.41 9.43 -24.72
CA ASP A 393 0.45 8.51 -24.13
C ASP A 393 0.24 8.85 -22.64
N PRO A 394 -1.02 8.90 -22.15
CA PRO A 394 -1.29 9.15 -20.74
C PRO A 394 -0.71 8.05 -19.85
N CYS A 395 -0.05 8.47 -18.77
CA CYS A 395 0.52 7.55 -17.79
C CYS A 395 0.64 8.18 -16.41
N MET A 396 0.84 7.33 -15.42
CA MET A 396 1.17 7.69 -14.04
C MET A 396 2.56 7.21 -13.68
N ILE A 397 3.26 8.00 -12.87
CA ILE A 397 4.58 7.66 -12.32
C ILE A 397 4.53 7.82 -10.80
N TYR A 398 4.71 6.71 -10.10
CA TYR A 398 5.01 6.70 -8.67
C TYR A 398 6.53 6.77 -8.47
N VAL A 399 6.97 7.62 -7.56
CA VAL A 399 8.37 7.72 -7.15
C VAL A 399 8.47 7.61 -5.63
N GLU A 400 9.32 6.69 -5.19
CA GLU A 400 9.88 6.68 -3.83
C GLU A 400 11.35 7.02 -3.91
N ASN A 401 11.70 8.24 -3.55
CA ASN A 401 13.06 8.75 -3.66
C ASN A 401 13.77 8.66 -2.32
N ASN A 402 14.43 7.53 -2.07
CA ASN A 402 15.20 7.29 -0.85
C ASN A 402 16.63 7.81 -1.01
N GLY A 403 17.23 8.38 0.03
CA GLY A 403 18.61 8.83 -0.04
C GLY A 403 19.14 9.44 1.24
N ILE A 404 20.18 10.25 1.07
CA ILE A 404 20.89 10.91 2.17
C ILE A 404 21.13 12.39 1.86
N ASP A 405 21.29 13.16 2.92
CA ASP A 405 21.78 14.55 2.86
C ASP A 405 23.10 14.63 3.68
N ASP A 406 24.23 14.56 2.97
CA ASP A 406 25.58 14.50 3.55
C ASP A 406 26.53 15.42 2.80
N ASN A 407 26.36 16.73 3.01
CA ASN A 407 26.98 17.79 2.18
C ASN A 407 26.48 17.79 0.73
N GLY A 408 25.22 17.41 0.53
CA GLY A 408 24.58 17.30 -0.77
C GLY A 408 23.56 16.17 -0.78
N MET A 409 22.43 16.41 -1.43
CA MET A 409 21.37 15.41 -1.55
C MET A 409 21.67 14.46 -2.71
N VAL A 410 21.82 13.17 -2.36
CA VAL A 410 22.02 12.08 -3.31
C VAL A 410 21.02 10.99 -2.97
N THR A 411 20.43 10.39 -4.00
CA THR A 411 19.28 9.49 -3.84
C THR A 411 19.36 8.27 -4.75
N GLU A 412 18.63 7.22 -4.38
CA GLU A 412 18.43 5.98 -5.14
C GLU A 412 16.91 5.76 -5.23
N PRO A 413 16.27 6.27 -6.29
CA PRO A 413 14.82 6.22 -6.41
C PRO A 413 14.33 4.82 -6.81
N THR A 414 13.16 4.45 -6.31
CA THR A 414 12.31 3.42 -6.92
C THR A 414 11.23 4.13 -7.73
N ILE A 415 11.08 3.77 -9.00
CA ILE A 415 10.06 4.31 -9.90
C ILE A 415 9.14 3.17 -10.35
N ILE A 416 7.84 3.37 -10.26
CA ILE A 416 6.80 2.46 -10.76
C ILE A 416 5.90 3.23 -11.72
N THR A 417 5.56 2.66 -12.89
CA THR A 417 4.78 3.38 -13.90
C THR A 417 3.92 2.45 -14.74
N ASP A 418 2.72 2.92 -15.11
CA ASP A 418 1.86 2.21 -16.04
C ASP A 418 2.17 2.50 -17.52
N SER A 419 3.16 3.36 -17.82
CA SER A 419 3.65 3.55 -19.20
C SER A 419 4.43 2.32 -19.67
N PRO A 420 4.00 1.66 -20.76
CA PRO A 420 4.75 0.54 -21.34
C PRO A 420 6.14 0.94 -21.82
N GLU A 421 6.32 2.18 -22.29
CA GLU A 421 7.61 2.72 -22.75
C GLU A 421 8.67 2.72 -21.64
N TYR A 422 8.23 2.94 -20.40
CA TYR A 422 9.08 3.06 -19.22
C TYR A 422 9.05 1.86 -18.29
N ALA A 423 8.37 0.77 -18.67
CA ALA A 423 8.25 -0.44 -17.85
C ALA A 423 9.60 -1.01 -17.38
N TRP A 424 10.66 -0.85 -18.18
CA TRP A 424 12.01 -1.32 -17.86
C TRP A 424 12.67 -0.54 -16.70
N ILE A 425 12.27 0.71 -16.45
CA ILE A 425 12.83 1.57 -15.39
C ILE A 425 12.57 0.97 -14.01
N GLU A 426 11.49 0.23 -13.82
CA GLU A 426 11.12 -0.38 -12.53
C GLU A 426 12.14 -1.38 -11.99
N THR A 427 13.08 -1.83 -12.84
CA THR A 427 14.16 -2.75 -12.47
C THR A 427 15.55 -2.20 -12.80
N ALA A 428 15.62 -0.98 -13.33
CA ALA A 428 16.87 -0.36 -13.73
C ALA A 428 17.65 0.14 -12.50
N PRO A 429 18.99 0.19 -12.57
CA PRO A 429 19.76 0.96 -11.60
C PRO A 429 19.44 2.44 -11.78
N LEU A 430 18.98 3.08 -10.71
CA LEU A 430 18.62 4.49 -10.72
C LEU A 430 19.41 5.27 -9.70
N HIS A 431 19.66 6.53 -10.02
CA HIS A 431 20.36 7.46 -9.15
C HIS A 431 19.74 8.83 -9.27
N GLY A 432 19.63 9.57 -8.19
CA GLY A 432 19.05 10.90 -8.19
C GLY A 432 19.98 11.94 -7.60
N THR A 433 20.11 13.06 -8.31
CA THR A 433 20.86 14.24 -7.87
C THR A 433 19.95 15.46 -7.88
N VAL A 434 20.40 16.56 -7.27
CA VAL A 434 19.62 17.80 -7.25
C VAL A 434 20.37 19.01 -7.77
N SER A 435 19.60 19.95 -8.32
CA SER A 435 20.05 21.29 -8.62
C SER A 435 19.02 22.32 -8.17
N TRP A 436 19.47 23.56 -7.97
CA TRP A 436 18.60 24.67 -7.60
C TRP A 436 18.47 25.65 -8.75
N GLY A 437 17.21 25.90 -9.15
CA GLY A 437 16.82 27.06 -9.96
C GLY A 437 15.82 27.91 -9.18
N ALA A 438 14.74 28.34 -9.84
CA ALA A 438 13.59 28.93 -9.14
C ALA A 438 12.84 27.93 -8.24
N LYS A 439 12.96 26.62 -8.56
CA LYS A 439 12.46 25.48 -7.79
C LYS A 439 13.61 24.50 -7.56
N LEU A 440 13.42 23.56 -6.63
CA LEU A 440 14.30 22.40 -6.48
C LEU A 440 14.08 21.47 -7.68
N ASN A 441 15.13 21.09 -8.38
CA ASN A 441 15.04 20.09 -9.45
C ASN A 441 15.67 18.79 -8.96
N ILE A 442 14.93 17.70 -9.06
CA ILE A 442 15.43 16.35 -8.84
C ILE A 442 15.65 15.71 -10.20
N HIS A 443 16.91 15.38 -10.48
CA HIS A 443 17.34 14.74 -11.72
C HIS A 443 17.43 13.24 -11.48
N MET A 444 16.73 12.45 -12.29
CA MET A 444 16.74 10.98 -12.23
C MET A 444 17.60 10.44 -13.34
N TRP A 445 18.61 9.65 -12.97
CA TRP A 445 19.63 9.11 -13.85
C TRP A 445 19.59 7.58 -13.85
N THR A 446 20.05 7.00 -14.95
CA THR A 446 20.33 5.57 -15.06
C THR A 446 21.66 5.34 -15.78
N THR A 447 22.10 4.09 -15.83
CA THR A 447 23.27 3.68 -16.61
C THR A 447 22.95 3.62 -18.10
N SER A 448 23.94 3.87 -18.94
CA SER A 448 23.82 3.48 -20.36
C SER A 448 23.67 1.96 -20.47
N ASN A 449 22.79 1.49 -21.34
CA ASN A 449 22.70 0.06 -21.69
C ASN A 449 23.94 -0.43 -22.41
#